data_AF-A0A2V7YA21-F1
#
_entry.id   AF-A0A2V7YA21-F1
#
_cell.length_a   1.000
_cell.length_b   1.000
_cell.length_c   1.000
_cell.angle_alpha   90.00
_cell.angle_beta   90.00
_cell.angle_gamma   90.00
#
_symmetry.space_group_name_H-M   'P 1'
#
loop_
_entity.id
_entity.type
_entity.pdbx_description
1 polymer ?
#
loop_
_entity_poly.entity_id
_entity_poly.type
_entity_poly.pdbx_seq_one_letter_code
_entity_poly.pdbx_strand_id
1 'polypeptide(L)'
;MTMSRAEKTPAVLTIRMDANLTRSLAREARRRRKTKSEVAREILAAGLGMEQVDLVAQEARRQSLLVGRRRSEREALEFIEQAADTLRSQ
;
A
#
# COMPACT_ATOMS: atom_id res chain seq x y z
N MET A 1 9.13 -3.77 -30.71
CA MET A 1 10.18 -3.89 -29.68
C MET A 1 9.51 -4.33 -28.39
N THR A 2 9.68 -5.60 -28.01
CA THR A 2 9.16 -6.15 -26.76
C THR A 2 10.11 -5.75 -25.63
N MET A 3 9.63 -4.96 -24.67
CA MET A 3 10.42 -4.57 -23.51
C MET A 3 10.79 -5.82 -22.71
N SER A 4 12.08 -6.10 -22.60
CA SER A 4 12.63 -7.13 -21.74
C SER A 4 12.28 -6.76 -20.30
N ARG A 5 11.34 -7.50 -19.71
CA ARG A 5 11.06 -7.45 -18.27
C ARG A 5 12.32 -7.95 -17.58
N ALA A 6 13.16 -7.04 -17.10
CA ALA A 6 14.34 -7.41 -16.34
C ALA A 6 13.91 -8.33 -15.18
N GLU A 7 14.32 -9.60 -15.23
CA GLU A 7 14.11 -10.53 -14.13
C GLU A 7 14.85 -9.99 -12.92
N LYS A 8 14.10 -9.56 -11.90
CA LYS A 8 14.68 -9.15 -10.62
C LYS A 8 15.19 -10.41 -9.93
N THR A 9 16.45 -10.76 -10.16
CA THR A 9 17.12 -11.85 -9.43
C THR A 9 17.20 -11.46 -7.96
N PRO A 10 16.64 -12.25 -7.03
CA PRO A 10 16.69 -11.92 -5.61
C PRO A 10 18.12 -12.07 -5.09
N ALA A 11 18.74 -10.96 -4.69
CA ALA A 11 20.02 -10.95 -3.99
C ALA A 11 19.82 -11.24 -2.49
N VAL A 12 20.69 -12.06 -1.90
CA VAL A 12 20.68 -12.39 -0.46
C VAL A 12 21.78 -11.59 0.23
N LEU A 13 21.39 -10.83 1.27
CA LEU A 13 22.30 -10.08 2.13
C LEU A 13 22.25 -10.63 3.55
N THR A 14 23.41 -10.92 4.14
CA THR A 14 23.53 -11.32 5.55
C THR A 14 24.15 -10.19 6.35
N ILE A 15 23.47 -9.77 7.43
CA ILE A 15 23.91 -8.65 8.30
C ILE A 15 24.08 -9.20 9.71
N ARG A 16 25.22 -8.89 10.35
CA ARG A 16 25.43 -9.18 11.77
C ARG A 16 24.81 -8.05 12.59
N MET A 17 23.97 -8.41 13.55
CA MET A 17 23.28 -7.48 14.43
C MET A 17 23.30 -8.00 15.86
N ASP A 18 23.23 -7.10 16.83
CA ASP A 18 23.15 -7.48 18.23
C ASP A 18 21.79 -8.14 18.58
N ALA A 19 21.72 -8.76 19.75
CA ALA A 19 20.53 -9.46 20.22
C ALA A 19 19.35 -8.53 20.51
N ASN A 20 19.60 -7.28 20.87
CA ASN A 20 18.55 -6.30 21.15
C ASN A 20 17.86 -5.86 19.86
N LEU A 21 18.64 -5.54 18.83
CA LEU A 21 18.16 -5.18 17.51
C LEU A 21 17.41 -6.34 16.85
N THR A 22 17.90 -7.57 17.00
CA THR A 22 17.20 -8.77 16.52
C THR A 22 15.82 -8.92 17.17
N ARG A 23 15.73 -8.69 18.49
CA ARG A 23 14.46 -8.77 19.23
C ARG A 23 13.50 -7.65 18.83
N SER A 24 14.00 -6.43 18.69
CA SER A 24 13.22 -5.28 18.24
C SER A 24 12.66 -5.50 16.84
N LEU A 25 13.47 -5.98 15.88
CA LEU A 25 13.03 -6.30 14.53
C LEU A 25 11.95 -7.39 14.54
N ALA A 26 12.12 -8.45 15.35
CA ALA A 26 11.14 -9.52 15.47
C ALA A 26 9.82 -9.07 16.11
N ARG A 27 9.86 -8.10 17.04
CA ARG A 27 8.67 -7.50 17.64
C ARG A 27 7.93 -6.65 16.61
N GLU A 28 8.65 -5.88 15.81
CA GLU A 28 8.08 -5.02 14.78
C GLU A 28 7.44 -5.85 13.65
N ALA A 29 8.10 -6.92 13.22
CA ALA A 29 7.56 -7.90 12.29
C ALA A 29 6.20 -8.45 12.76
N ARG A 30 6.10 -8.85 14.02
CA ARG A 30 4.83 -9.33 14.61
C ARG A 30 3.77 -8.24 14.66
N ARG A 31 4.13 -7.02 15.10
CA ARG A 31 3.19 -5.88 15.18
C ARG A 31 2.59 -5.53 13.82
N ARG A 32 3.40 -5.55 12.76
CA ARG A 32 2.98 -5.22 11.39
C ARG A 32 2.41 -6.40 10.60
N ARG A 33 2.38 -7.61 11.18
CA ARG A 33 2.03 -8.87 10.48
C ARG A 33 2.87 -9.09 9.21
N LYS A 34 4.17 -8.79 9.29
CA LYS A 34 5.15 -8.92 8.20
C LYS A 34 6.28 -9.86 8.61
N THR A 35 7.04 -10.35 7.63
CA THR A 35 8.29 -11.09 7.87
C THR A 35 9.41 -10.14 8.31
N LYS A 36 10.44 -10.68 8.98
CA LYS A 36 11.62 -9.89 9.38
C LYS A 36 12.30 -9.23 8.19
N SER A 37 12.40 -9.94 7.06
CA SER A 37 13.05 -9.44 5.85
C SER A 37 12.25 -8.32 5.18
N GLU A 38 10.91 -8.37 5.21
CA GLU A 38 10.07 -7.27 4.72
C GLU A 38 10.24 -6.01 5.55
N VAL A 39 10.19 -6.13 6.88
CA VAL A 39 10.42 -4.99 7.77
C VAL A 39 11.84 -4.44 7.60
N ALA A 40 12.84 -5.32 7.47
CA ALA A 40 14.22 -4.91 7.21
C ALA A 40 14.35 -4.15 5.88
N ARG A 41 13.69 -4.62 4.80
CA ARG A 41 13.66 -3.91 3.52
C ARG A 41 13.01 -2.54 3.63
N GLU A 42 11.91 -2.40 4.35
CA GLU A 42 11.24 -1.10 4.57
C GLU A 42 12.15 -0.13 5.32
N ILE A 43 12.78 -0.57 6.40
CA ILE A 43 13.70 0.24 7.18
C ILE A 43 14.92 0.66 6.35
N LEU A 44 15.49 -0.28 5.59
CA LEU A 44 16.62 0.00 4.70
C LEU A 44 16.23 0.94 3.56
N ALA A 45 15.05 0.77 2.96
CA ALA A 45 14.57 1.66 1.91
C ALA A 45 14.36 3.08 2.44
N ALA A 46 13.75 3.24 3.61
CA ALA A 46 13.59 4.54 4.25
C ALA A 46 14.95 5.18 4.62
N GLY A 47 15.86 4.40 5.19
CA GLY A 47 17.19 4.89 5.59
C GLY A 47 18.12 5.24 4.43
N LEU A 48 17.96 4.57 3.28
CA LEU A 48 18.73 4.85 2.06
C LEU A 48 18.05 5.89 1.16
N GLY A 49 16.95 6.51 1.58
CA GLY A 49 16.19 7.47 0.77
C GLY A 49 15.56 6.85 -0.49
N MET A 50 15.37 5.53 -0.50
CA MET A 50 14.77 4.77 -1.60
C MET A 50 13.24 4.68 -1.49
N GLU A 51 12.61 5.53 -0.67
CA GLU A 51 11.15 5.72 -0.69
C GLU A 51 10.71 6.41 -1.99
N GLN A 52 10.79 5.66 -3.10
CA GLN A 52 9.88 5.79 -4.25
C GLN A 52 8.67 4.87 -4.04
N VAL A 53 8.21 4.71 -2.80
CA VAL A 53 7.01 3.94 -2.49
C VAL A 53 5.81 4.84 -2.69
N ASP A 54 5.36 4.89 -3.95
CA ASP A 54 3.95 4.82 -4.32
C ASP A 54 3.00 5.72 -3.49
N LEU A 55 3.40 6.98 -3.31
CA LEU A 55 2.57 8.02 -2.70
C LEU A 55 1.20 8.07 -3.38
N VAL A 56 1.14 7.81 -4.69
CA VAL A 56 -0.09 7.75 -5.49
C VAL A 56 -1.01 6.61 -5.04
N ALA A 57 -0.53 5.38 -4.89
CA ALA A 57 -1.39 4.28 -4.44
C ALA A 57 -1.79 4.41 -2.96
N GLN A 58 -0.94 5.02 -2.12
CA GLN A 58 -1.27 5.28 -0.71
C GLN A 58 -2.31 6.40 -0.58
N GLU A 59 -2.18 7.49 -1.34
CA GLU A 59 -3.14 8.60 -1.41
C GLU A 59 -4.48 8.13 -2.00
N ALA A 60 -4.46 7.32 -3.07
CA ALA A 60 -5.68 6.77 -3.68
C ALA A 60 -6.49 5.89 -2.72
N ARG A 61 -5.82 5.09 -1.87
CA ARG A 61 -6.47 4.32 -0.80
C ARG A 61 -7.03 5.22 0.30
N ARG A 62 -6.30 6.27 0.66
CA ARG A 62 -6.75 7.27 1.65
C ARG A 62 -7.97 8.05 1.15
N GLN A 63 -7.96 8.45 -0.11
CA GLN A 63 -9.06 9.15 -0.77
C GLN A 63 -10.28 8.24 -0.94
N SER A 64 -10.11 6.98 -1.36
CA SER A 64 -11.22 6.01 -1.42
C SER A 64 -11.89 5.80 -0.05
N LEU A 65 -11.10 5.74 1.03
CA LEU A 65 -11.62 5.63 2.40
C LEU A 65 -12.35 6.89 2.88
N LEU A 66 -11.98 8.07 2.38
CA LEU A 66 -12.62 9.35 2.70
C LEU A 66 -13.93 9.56 1.93
N VAL A 67 -13.95 9.20 0.64
CA VAL A 67 -15.14 9.25 -0.24
C VAL A 67 -16.22 8.29 0.26
N GLY A 68 -15.85 7.10 0.75
CA GLY A 68 -16.81 6.12 1.28
C GLY A 68 -17.54 6.51 2.58
N ARG A 69 -17.18 7.62 3.25
CA ARG A 69 -17.74 8.02 4.57
C ARG A 69 -18.61 9.27 4.56
N ARG A 70 -18.70 10.03 3.47
CA ARG A 70 -19.53 11.24 3.42
C ARG A 70 -20.95 10.89 3.00
N ARG A 71 -21.91 11.04 3.92
CA ARG A 71 -23.35 10.82 3.71
C ARG A 71 -23.88 11.56 2.46
N SER A 72 -23.34 12.76 2.20
CA SER A 72 -23.70 13.59 1.05
C SER A 72 -23.32 13.01 -0.32
N GLU A 73 -22.28 12.18 -0.41
CA GLU A 73 -21.88 11.54 -1.68
C GLU A 73 -22.62 10.23 -1.94
N ARG A 74 -23.04 9.51 -0.89
CA ARG A 74 -24.01 8.40 -1.05
C ARG A 74 -25.34 8.90 -1.60
N GLU A 75 -25.86 10.00 -1.05
CA GLU A 75 -27.10 10.62 -1.53
C GLU A 75 -26.95 11.11 -2.99
N ALA A 76 -25.79 11.63 -3.38
CA ALA A 76 -25.52 12.01 -4.77
C ALA A 76 -25.44 10.80 -5.72
N LEU A 77 -24.80 9.70 -5.31
CA LEU A 77 -24.74 8.48 -6.10
C LEU A 77 -26.12 7.81 -6.23
N GLU A 78 -26.90 7.74 -5.15
CA GLU A 78 -28.29 7.24 -5.15
C GLU A 78 -29.19 8.10 -6.05
N PHE A 79 -29.02 9.43 -6.04
CA PHE A 79 -29.75 10.33 -6.93
C PHE A 79 -29.41 10.08 -8.42
N ILE A 80 -28.13 9.89 -8.76
CA ILE A 80 -27.69 9.60 -10.13
C ILE A 80 -28.24 8.24 -10.61
N GLU A 81 -28.25 7.23 -9.73
CA GLU A 81 -28.77 5.90 -10.04
C GLU A 81 -30.28 5.93 -10.30
N GLN A 82 -31.05 6.64 -9.46
CA GLN A 82 -32.50 6.84 -9.67
C GLN A 82 -32.82 7.65 -10.94
N ALA A 83 -32.01 8.65 -11.28
CA ALA A 83 -32.15 9.42 -12.52
C ALA A 83 -31.84 8.57 -13.77
N ALA A 84 -30.89 7.64 -13.67
CA ALA A 84 -30.57 6.72 -14.76
C ALA A 84 -31.68 5.67 -14.98
N ASP A 85 -32.30 5.16 -13.91
CA ASP A 85 -33.40 4.20 -14.00
C ASP A 85 -34.69 4.82 -14.56
N THR A 86 -34.96 6.09 -14.25
CA THR A 86 -36.09 6.83 -14.82
C THR A 86 -35.92 7.16 -16.30
N LEU A 87 -34.69 7.31 -16.79
CA LEU A 87 -34.38 7.49 -18.22
C LEU A 87 -34.39 6.18 -19.02
N ARG A 88 -34.28 5.02 -18.37
CA ARG A 88 -34.31 3.69 -19.01
C ARG A 88 -35.71 3.10 -19.17
N SER A 89 -36.70 3.74 -18.56
CA SER A 89 -38.11 3.32 -18.52
C SER A 89 -39.00 4.09 -19.51
N GLN A 90 -38.43 4.91 -20.39
CA GLN A 90 -39.13 5.57 -21.50
C GLN A 90 -38.81 4.89 -22.84
#